data_AF-A0A9E2X661-F1
#
_entry.id   AF-A0A9E2X661-F1
#
_cell.length_a   1.000
_cell.length_b   1.000
_cell.length_c   1.000
_cell.angle_alpha   90.00
_cell.angle_beta   90.00
_cell.angle_gamma   90.00
#
_symmetry.space_group_name_H-M   'P 1'
#
loop_
_entity.id
_entity.type
_entity.pdbx_description
1 polymer ?
#
loop_
_entity_poly.entity_id
_entity_poly.type
_entity_poly.pdbx_seq_one_letter_code
_entity_poly.pdbx_strand_id
1 'polypeptide(L)' 'EVWIVDCLRREPHPTHSHLAKTLTWIARVRPRRAVLTHMDQSLDYREFSAELPAGVEPGYDGLVIELPES' A
#
# COMPACT_ATOMS: atom_id res chain seq x y z
N GLU A 1 8.68 -11.07 -2.59
CA GLU A 1 9.54 -10.01 -3.17
C GLU A 1 8.83 -8.68 -3.23
N VAL A 2 7.61 -8.61 -3.75
CA VAL A 2 6.73 -7.43 -3.60
C VAL A 2 5.31 -7.91 -3.28
N TRP A 3 4.56 -7.18 -2.44
CA TRP A 3 3.14 -7.43 -2.20
C TRP A 3 2.31 -6.21 -2.58
N ILE A 4 1.43 -6.35 -3.58
CA ILE A 4 0.45 -5.32 -3.95
C ILE A 4 -0.85 -5.61 -3.17
N VAL A 5 -1.33 -4.65 -2.40
CA VAL A 5 -2.43 -4.86 -1.45
C VAL A 5 -3.39 -3.67 -1.40
N ASP A 6 -4.67 -3.98 -1.21
CA ASP A 6 -5.76 -3.00 -1.06
C ASP A 6 -5.52 -2.05 0.13
N CYS A 7 -5.85 -0.77 -0.06
CA CYS A 7 -5.90 0.26 0.97
C CYS A 7 -6.74 1.44 0.45
N LEU A 8 -8.05 1.39 0.69
CA LEU A 8 -8.98 2.38 0.12
C LEU A 8 -8.76 3.79 0.66
N ARG A 9 -8.66 3.90 1.99
CA ARG A 9 -8.58 5.17 2.72
C ARG A 9 -8.10 4.94 4.15
N ARG A 10 -8.02 6.01 4.94
CA ARG A 10 -7.64 5.95 6.36
C ARG A 10 -8.76 5.38 7.25
N GLU A 11 -10.01 5.80 7.05
CA GLU A 11 -11.12 5.31 7.86
C GLU A 11 -11.58 3.89 7.44
N PRO A 12 -12.11 3.09 8.39
CA PRO A 12 -12.70 1.81 8.07
C PRO A 12 -13.74 1.85 6.93
N HIS A 13 -13.76 0.77 6.14
CA HIS A 13 -14.73 0.53 5.09
C HIS A 13 -15.27 -0.91 5.21
N PRO A 14 -16.56 -1.17 4.96
CA PRO A 14 -17.15 -2.50 5.12
C PRO A 14 -16.56 -3.55 4.17
N THR A 15 -16.18 -3.15 2.96
CA THR A 15 -15.75 -4.09 1.90
C THR A 15 -14.27 -3.97 1.51
N HIS A 16 -13.60 -2.91 1.95
CA HIS A 16 -12.20 -2.64 1.62
C HIS A 16 -11.38 -2.49 2.90
N SER A 17 -10.11 -2.83 2.80
CA SER A 17 -9.16 -2.56 3.84
C SER A 17 -8.83 -1.07 3.92
N HIS A 18 -8.61 -0.61 5.15
CA HIS A 18 -8.19 0.75 5.46
C HIS A 18 -6.75 0.71 5.97
N LEU A 19 -6.06 1.85 5.94
CA LEU A 19 -4.62 1.95 6.20
C LEU A 19 -4.16 1.14 7.42
N ALA A 20 -4.76 1.36 8.59
CA ALA A 20 -4.34 0.70 9.82
C ALA A 20 -4.42 -0.85 9.72
N LYS A 21 -5.52 -1.37 9.14
CA LYS A 21 -5.69 -2.82 8.91
C LYS A 21 -4.65 -3.35 7.93
N THR A 22 -4.45 -2.66 6.80
CA THR A 22 -3.46 -3.07 5.79
C THR A 22 -2.04 -3.08 6.37
N LEU A 23 -1.67 -2.06 7.16
CA LEU A 23 -0.38 -2.01 7.84
C LEU A 23 -0.19 -3.17 8.83
N THR A 24 -1.23 -3.57 9.56
CA THR A 24 -1.13 -4.76 10.45
C THR A 24 -0.83 -6.05 9.68
N TRP A 25 -1.38 -6.17 8.47
CA TRP A 25 -1.12 -7.32 7.61
C TRP A 25 0.30 -7.28 7.04
N ILE A 26 0.76 -6.11 6.59
CA ILE A 26 2.13 -5.91 6.11
C ILE A 26 3.14 -6.25 7.22
N ALA A 27 2.89 -5.80 8.45
CA ALA A 27 3.74 -6.12 9.60
C ALA A 27 3.79 -7.62 9.92
N ARG A 28 2.69 -8.35 9.67
CA ARG A 28 2.64 -9.81 9.85
C ARG A 28 3.35 -10.57 8.74
N VAL A 29 3.10 -10.21 7.48
CA VAL A 29 3.62 -10.89 6.29
C VAL A 29 5.11 -10.54 6.05
N ARG A 30 5.53 -9.33 6.42
CA ARG A 30 6.88 -8.79 6.25
C ARG A 30 7.42 -8.94 4.82
N PRO A 31 6.72 -8.42 3.78
CA PRO A 31 7.27 -8.41 2.44
C PRO A 31 8.51 -7.49 2.35
N ARG A 32 9.38 -7.72 1.36
CA ARG A 32 10.52 -6.81 1.10
C ARG A 32 10.05 -5.41 0.66
N ARG A 33 8.92 -5.33 -0.05
CA ARG A 33 8.24 -4.11 -0.52
C ARG A 33 6.74 -4.35 -0.52
N ALA A 34 5.95 -3.37 -0.08
CA ALA A 34 4.50 -3.37 -0.18
C ALA A 34 4.03 -2.15 -0.99
N VAL A 35 3.14 -2.38 -1.95
CA VAL A 35 2.54 -1.32 -2.77
C VAL A 35 1.04 -1.27 -2.48
N LEU A 36 0.57 -0.14 -1.99
CA LEU A 36 -0.84 0.08 -1.69
C LEU A 36 -1.60 0.43 -2.97
N THR A 37 -2.78 -0.17 -3.18
CA THR A 37 -3.62 0.09 -4.36
C THR A 37 -5.08 0.29 -3.98
N HIS A 38 -5.92 0.62 -4.96
CA HIS A 38 -7.36 0.85 -4.82
C HIS A 38 -7.69 2.04 -3.88
N MET A 39 -6.85 3.07 -3.90
CA MET A 39 -7.01 4.29 -3.08
C MET A 39 -8.12 5.18 -3.65
N ASP A 40 -8.91 5.80 -2.78
CA ASP A 40 -9.87 6.84 -3.17
C ASP A 40 -9.23 8.24 -3.16
N GLN A 41 -10.00 9.24 -3.57
CA GLN A 41 -9.55 10.64 -3.66
C GLN A 41 -9.17 11.29 -2.32
N SER A 42 -9.41 10.64 -1.16
CA SER A 42 -9.01 11.18 0.15
C SER A 42 -7.52 11.01 0.44
N LEU A 43 -6.82 10.19 -0.33
CA LEU A 43 -5.39 9.92 -0.17
C LEU A 43 -4.59 10.70 -1.22
N ASP A 44 -4.19 11.94 -0.90
CA ASP A 44 -3.21 12.66 -1.73
C ASP A 44 -1.90 11.88 -1.79
N TYR A 45 -1.37 11.62 -2.98
CA TYR A 45 -0.21 10.77 -3.17
C TYR A 45 1.04 11.26 -2.41
N ARG A 46 1.30 12.57 -2.42
CA ARG A 46 2.54 13.12 -1.85
C ARG A 46 2.49 13.09 -0.33
N GLU A 47 1.38 13.55 0.23
CA GLU A 47 1.16 13.51 1.68
C GLU A 47 1.12 12.06 2.19
N PHE A 48 0.41 11.20 1.47
CA PHE A 48 0.25 9.80 1.83
C PHE A 48 1.57 9.01 1.72
N SER A 49 2.38 9.25 0.69
CA SER A 49 3.69 8.61 0.57
C SER A 49 4.63 8.98 1.73
N ALA A 50 4.54 10.21 2.24
CA ALA A 50 5.38 10.68 3.34
C ALA A 50 5.01 10.12 4.72
N GLU A 51 3.76 9.67 4.93
CA GLU A 51 3.33 9.07 6.21
C GLU A 51 3.58 7.56 6.29
N LEU A 52 3.84 6.89 5.16
CA LEU A 52 3.96 5.44 5.13
C LEU A 52 5.30 4.97 5.71
N PRO A 53 5.32 3.83 6.41
CA PRO A 53 6.55 3.28 6.95
C PRO A 53 7.49 2.80 5.83
N ALA A 54 8.78 2.71 6.14
CA ALA A 54 9.78 2.24 5.21
C ALA A 54 9.40 0.88 4.58
N GLY A 55 9.51 0.80 3.26
CA GLY A 55 9.14 -0.40 2.49
C GLY A 55 7.65 -0.50 2.13
N VAL A 56 6.84 0.51 2.47
CA VAL A 56 5.45 0.65 2.02
C VAL A 56 5.30 1.94 1.21
N GLU A 57 4.64 1.87 0.07
CA GLU A 57 4.43 3.04 -0.78
C GLU A 57 3.06 2.99 -1.47
N PRO A 58 2.50 4.13 -1.90
CA PRO A 58 1.31 4.13 -2.72
C PRO A 58 1.66 3.77 -4.17
N GLY A 59 0.86 2.88 -4.76
CA GLY A 59 0.87 2.65 -6.19
C GLY A 59 0.34 3.84 -6.97
N TYR A 60 0.72 3.93 -8.23
CA TYR A 60 0.22 4.93 -9.16
C TYR A 60 0.02 4.29 -10.53
N ASP A 61 -0.83 4.90 -11.34
CA ASP A 61 -1.09 4.41 -12.69
C ASP A 61 0.20 4.42 -13.52
N GLY A 62 0.55 3.26 -14.09
CA GLY A 62 1.79 3.07 -14.83
C GLY A 62 3.01 2.74 -13.97
N LEU A 63 2.86 2.49 -12.66
CA LEU A 63 3.95 1.94 -11.84
C LEU A 63 4.44 0.60 -12.41
N VAL A 64 5.73 0.54 -12.75
CA VAL A 64 6.42 -0.68 -13.18
C VAL A 64 7.22 -1.23 -12.02
N ILE A 65 7.10 -2.54 -11.78
CA ILE A 65 7.81 -3.25 -10.72
C ILE A 65 8.69 -4.31 -11.38
N GLU A 66 9.99 -4.06 -11.38
CA GLU A 66 10.99 -5.02 -11.84
C GLU A 66 11.27 -6.03 -10.71
N LEU A 67 11.22 -7.32 -11.06
CA LEU A 67 11.57 -8.41 -10.17
C LEU A 67 12.90 -9.01 -10.63
N PRO A 68 13.80 -9.37 -9.70
CA PRO A 68 15.03 -10.08 -10.08
C PRO A 68 14.67 -11.42 -10.74
N GLU A 69 15.46 -11.83 -11.73
CA GLU A 69 15.39 -13.19 -12.25
C GLU A 69 15.82 -14.17 -11.14
N SER A 70 15.05 -15.25 -10.98
CA SER A 70 15.21 -16.27 -9.94
C SER A 70 16.41 -17.19 -10.18
#